data_AF-A0A392SNB3-F1
#
_entry.id   AF-A0A392SNB3-F1
#
_cell.length_a   1.000
_cell.length_b   1.000
_cell.length_c   1.000
_cell.angle_alpha   90.00
_cell.angle_beta   90.00
_cell.angle_gamma   90.00
#
_symmetry.space_group_name_H-M   'P 1'
#
loop_
_entity.id
_entity.type
_entity.pdbx_description
1 polymer ?
#
loop_
_entity_poly.entity_id
_entity_poly.type
_entity_poly.pdbx_seq_one_letter_code
_entity_poly.pdbx_strand_id
1 'polypeptide(L)' 'MITWPLSAEQFTNEKLVTDVWRIGVQVGSREWSWDEERKELVGREKVELAVKKLIVKTEE' A
#
# COMPACT_ATOMS: atom_id res chain seq x y z
N MET A 1 -9.19 -1.13 2.68
CA MET A 1 -7.94 -0.87 3.46
C MET A 1 -6.87 -0.34 2.51
N ILE A 2 -6.16 0.73 2.84
CA ILE A 2 -4.98 1.15 2.07
C ILE A 2 -3.76 0.49 2.69
N THR A 3 -2.96 -0.22 1.89
CA THR A 3 -1.76 -0.92 2.37
C THR A 3 -0.53 -0.05 2.18
N TRP A 4 0.24 0.10 3.26
CA TRP A 4 1.52 0.81 3.30
C TRP A 4 2.51 -0.01 4.14
N PRO A 5 3.09 -1.07 3.57
CA PRO A 5 4.03 -1.92 4.28
C PRO A 5 5.33 -1.15 4.57
N LEU A 6 5.84 -1.30 5.79
CA LEU A 6 7.12 -0.74 6.22
C LEU A 6 8.18 -1.81 6.42
N SER A 7 7.81 -3.00 6.92
CA SER A 7 8.73 -4.12 7.11
C SER A 7 8.02 -5.46 7.31
N ALA A 8 8.82 -6.54 7.24
CA ALA A 8 8.48 -7.90 7.65
C ALA A 8 7.23 -8.47 6.96
N GLU A 9 6.31 -9.06 7.72
CA GLU A 9 5.13 -9.75 7.21
C GLU A 9 4.12 -8.82 6.53
N GLN A 10 4.27 -7.50 6.67
CA GLN A 10 3.36 -6.52 6.08
C GLN A 10 3.33 -6.61 4.54
N PHE A 11 4.44 -6.95 3.90
CA PHE A 11 4.50 -7.16 2.45
C PHE A 11 3.70 -8.39 2.01
N THR A 12 3.74 -9.48 2.80
CA THR A 12 2.93 -10.67 2.55
C THR A 12 1.45 -10.41 2.82
N ASN A 13 1.14 -9.68 3.90
CA ASN A 13 -0.23 -9.30 4.23
C ASN A 13 -0.81 -8.35 3.18
N GLU A 14 -0.01 -7.44 2.61
CA GLU A 14 -0.45 -6.62 1.48
C GLU A 14 -0.94 -7.51 0.34
N LYS A 15 -0.14 -8.49 -0.08
CA LYS A 15 -0.51 -9.43 -1.15
C LYS A 15 -1.80 -10.19 -0.87
N LEU A 16 -1.99 -10.62 0.38
CA LEU A 16 -3.24 -11.26 0.78
C LEU A 16 -4.44 -10.31 0.62
N VAL A 17 -4.32 -9.07 1.09
CA VAL A 17 -5.43 -8.11 1.11
C VAL A 17 -5.74 -7.54 -0.28
N THR A 18 -4.71 -7.30 -1.12
CA THR A 18 -4.88 -6.71 -2.46
C THR A 18 -5.11 -7.75 -3.55
N ASP A 19 -4.31 -8.81 -3.60
CA ASP A 19 -4.28 -9.70 -4.76
C ASP A 19 -5.23 -10.89 -4.58
N VAL A 20 -5.28 -11.45 -3.36
CA VAL A 20 -6.14 -12.60 -3.03
C VAL A 20 -7.55 -12.16 -2.65
N TRP A 21 -7.71 -11.35 -1.61
CA TRP A 21 -9.02 -10.92 -1.13
C TRP A 21 -9.61 -9.76 -1.92
N ARG A 22 -8.78 -8.97 -2.61
CA ARG A 22 -9.21 -7.84 -3.45
C ARG A 22 -10.04 -6.77 -2.72
N ILE A 23 -9.81 -6.63 -1.43
CA ILE A 23 -10.45 -5.61 -0.56
C ILE A 23 -9.50 -4.44 -0.21
N GLY A 24 -8.24 -4.51 -0.66
CA GLY A 24 -7.22 -3.51 -0.42
C GLY A 24 -6.92 -2.61 -1.63
N VAL A 25 -6.26 -1.48 -1.35
CA VAL A 25 -5.61 -0.62 -2.34
C VAL A 25 -4.17 -0.40 -1.93
N GLN A 26 -3.22 -0.73 -2.80
CA GLN A 26 -1.79 -0.51 -2.57
C GLN A 26 -1.40 0.96 -2.78
N VAL A 27 -0.63 1.52 -1.85
CA VAL A 27 -0.06 2.88 -2.00
C VAL A 27 1.17 2.89 -2.92
N GLY A 28 1.79 1.73 -3.15
CA GLY A 28 2.93 1.56 -4.05
C GLY A 28 4.31 1.68 -3.37
N SER A 29 4.42 1.32 -2.09
CA SER A 29 5.71 1.04 -1.45
C SER A 29 6.23 -0.31 -1.96
N ARG A 30 7.41 -0.34 -2.58
CA ARG A 30 7.92 -1.55 -3.25
C ARG A 30 9.14 -2.18 -2.58
N GLU A 31 9.82 -1.45 -1.71
CA GLU A 31 11.10 -1.91 -1.16
C GLU A 31 10.99 -2.31 0.31
N TRP A 32 11.33 -3.57 0.58
CA TRP A 32 11.56 -4.05 1.93
C TRP A 32 13.03 -3.80 2.31
N SER A 33 13.25 -3.03 3.36
CA SER A 33 14.58 -2.74 3.90
C SER A 33 14.55 -2.80 5.43
N TRP A 34 15.61 -3.36 6.02
CA TRP A 34 15.88 -3.27 7.46
C TRP A 34 16.41 -1.91 7.88
N ASP A 35 16.97 -1.18 6.91
CA ASP A 35 17.56 0.13 7.09
C ASP A 35 16.48 1.20 6.82
N GLU A 36 16.16 2.00 7.85
CA GLU A 36 15.09 3.00 7.76
C GLU A 36 15.40 4.13 6.78
N GLU A 37 16.67 4.45 6.58
CA GLU A 37 17.11 5.49 5.65
C GLU A 37 17.00 5.04 4.19
N ARG A 38 17.05 3.73 3.94
CA ARG A 38 16.82 3.12 2.62
C ARG A 38 15.35 2.86 2.28
N LYS A 39 14.39 3.21 3.16
CA LYS A 39 12.96 3.05 2.85
C LYS A 39 12.58 4.01 1.73
N GLU A 40 11.98 3.49 0.65
CA GLU A 40 11.45 4.31 -0.43
C GLU A 40 10.42 5.32 0.13
N LEU A 41 10.69 6.61 -0.05
CA LEU A 41 9.75 7.65 0.32
C LEU A 41 8.56 7.63 -0.64
N VAL A 42 7.37 7.39 -0.10
CA VAL A 42 6.12 7.47 -0.86
C VAL A 42 5.72 8.94 -0.97
N GLY A 43 5.83 9.50 -2.18
CA GLY A 43 5.39 10.87 -2.45
C GLY A 43 3.89 11.05 -2.23
N ARG A 44 3.49 12.27 -1.84
CA ARG A 44 2.09 12.66 -1.58
C ARG A 44 1.14 12.28 -2.73
N GLU A 45 1.60 12.38 -3.98
CA GLU A 45 0.78 12.07 -5.15
C GLU A 45 0.32 10.59 -5.18
N LYS A 46 1.22 9.66 -4.80
CA LYS A 46 0.89 8.23 -4.70
C LYS A 46 -0.18 8.00 -3.61
N VAL A 47 -0.07 8.70 -2.48
CA VAL A 47 -1.04 8.64 -1.37
C VAL A 47 -2.39 9.18 -1.81
N GLU A 48 -2.42 10.36 -2.44
CA GLU A 48 -3.65 10.97 -2.92
C GLU A 48 -4.38 10.06 -3.92
N LEU A 49 -3.64 9.44 -4.84
CA LEU A 49 -4.19 8.51 -5.82
C LEU A 49 -4.74 7.24 -5.17
N ALA A 50 -4.08 6.72 -4.14
CA ALA A 50 -4.57 5.57 -3.37
C ALA A 50 -5.86 5.90 -2.60
N VAL A 51 -5.94 7.08 -1.99
CA VAL A 51 -7.15 7.55 -1.30
C VAL A 51 -8.31 7.74 -2.27
N LYS A 52 -8.08 8.40 -3.41
CA LYS A 52 -9.11 8.58 -4.44
C LYS A 52 -9.65 7.23 -4.93
N LYS A 53 -8.78 6.25 -5.19
CA LYS A 53 -9.19 4.90 -5.61
C LYS A 53 -10.06 4.19 -4.58
N LEU A 54 -9.75 4.35 -3.28
CA LEU A 54 -10.56 3.74 -2.22
C LEU A 54 -11.96 4.34 -2.15
N ILE A 55 -12.04 5.67 -2.22
CA ILE A 55 -13.32 6.39 -2.13
C ILE A 55 -14.21 6.05 -3.33
N VAL A 56 -13.66 6.09 -4.55
CA VAL A 56 -14.43 5.76 -5.76
C VAL A 56 -14.98 4.33 -5.71
N LYS A 57 -14.19 3.36 -5.23
CA LYS A 57 -14.63 1.96 -5.08
C LYS A 57 -15.72 1.76 -4.02
N THR A 58 -15.93 2.72 -3.12
CA THR A 58 -16.97 2.66 -2.07
C THR A 58 -18.31 3.18 -2.57
N GLU A 59 -18.31 3.97 -3.65
CA GLU A 59 -19.51 4.57 -4.26
C GLU A 59 -20.08 3.73 -5.42
N GLU A 60 -19.46 2.57 -5.73
CA GLU A 60 -19.96 1.53 -6.65
C GLU A 60 -20.61 0.38 -5.86
#